data_AF-A0A2G9TNC3-F1
#
_entry.id   AF-A0A2G9TNC3-F1
#
_cell.length_a   1.000
_cell.length_b   1.000
_cell.length_c   1.000
_cell.angle_alpha   90.00
_cell.angle_beta   90.00
_cell.angle_gamma   90.00
#
_symmetry.space_group_name_H-M   'P 1'
#
loop_
_entity.id
_entity.type
_entity.pdbx_description
1 polymer ?
#
loop_
_entity_poly.entity_id
_entity_poly.type
_entity_poly.pdbx_seq_one_letter_code
_entity_poly.pdbx_strand_id
1 'polypeptide(L)'
;LVPNEGLLKYKNVKDVDGFVPDLSGKTETAFAYYQIKLQTQPGDAIYEVTLFYHFKMKEVHIDLTAISHPNKFGDAPHCIIDQNFFLASYCVCHDR
;
A
#
# COMPACT_ATOMS: atom_id res chain seq x y z
N LEU A 1 -1.48 5.86 6.03
CA LEU A 1 -2.81 5.53 6.58
C LEU A 1 -2.62 4.79 7.90
N VAL A 2 -2.89 5.46 9.01
CA VAL A 2 -2.89 4.87 10.35
C VAL A 2 -4.34 4.67 10.83
N PRO A 3 -4.60 3.67 11.68
CA PRO A 3 -5.90 3.49 12.34
C PRO A 3 -6.43 4.77 13.00
N ASN A 4 -7.75 4.93 12.99
CA ASN A 4 -8.43 6.08 13.61
C ASN A 4 -8.16 6.12 15.12
N GLU A 5 -7.82 7.30 15.65
CA GLU A 5 -7.47 7.49 17.06
C GLU A 5 -8.61 7.12 18.03
N GLY A 6 -9.86 7.41 17.65
CA GLY A 6 -11.04 7.04 18.44
C GLY A 6 -11.20 5.53 18.57
N LEU A 7 -10.86 4.78 17.52
CA LEU A 7 -10.86 3.32 17.55
C LEU A 7 -9.74 2.78 18.46
N LEU A 8 -8.55 3.40 18.43
CA LEU A 8 -7.43 3.00 19.30
C LEU A 8 -7.71 3.27 20.78
N LYS A 9 -8.46 4.32 21.07
CA LYS A 9 -8.87 4.69 22.42
C LYS A 9 -10.10 3.95 22.92
N TYR A 10 -10.88 3.33 22.04
CA TYR A 10 -12.08 2.59 22.44
C TYR A 10 -11.72 1.38 23.30
N LYS A 11 -12.40 1.26 24.44
CA LYS A 11 -12.23 0.16 25.40
C LYS A 11 -13.53 -0.62 25.61
N ASN A 12 -14.65 0.08 25.82
CA ASN A 12 -15.98 -0.50 26.00
C ASN A 12 -17.06 0.60 25.91
N VAL A 13 -18.29 0.28 26.31
CA VAL A 13 -19.35 1.23 26.63
C VAL A 13 -19.18 1.75 28.07
N LYS A 14 -19.43 3.05 28.30
CA LYS A 14 -19.31 3.73 29.61
C LYS A 14 -20.62 3.75 30.41
N ASP A 15 -21.75 3.78 29.71
CA ASP A 15 -23.11 3.92 30.23
C ASP A 15 -23.93 2.63 30.09
N VAL A 16 -25.08 2.57 30.78
CA VAL A 16 -25.93 1.37 30.84
C VAL A 16 -26.71 1.16 29.54
N ASP A 17 -27.05 2.24 28.85
CA ASP A 17 -27.84 2.29 27.63
C ASP A 17 -27.03 2.17 26.34
N GLY A 18 -25.69 2.24 26.39
CA GLY A 18 -24.86 1.88 25.23
C GLY A 18 -24.33 3.03 24.38
N PHE A 19 -24.68 4.28 24.68
CA PHE A 19 -24.49 5.39 23.74
C PHE A 19 -23.22 6.21 23.97
N VAL A 20 -22.59 6.10 25.14
CA VAL A 20 -21.35 6.80 25.46
C VAL A 20 -20.18 5.81 25.44
N PRO A 21 -19.24 5.95 24.49
CA PRO A 21 -18.07 5.08 24.46
C PRO A 21 -17.08 5.43 25.59
N ASP A 22 -16.49 4.40 26.19
CA ASP A 22 -15.30 4.51 27.02
C ASP A 22 -14.05 4.60 26.11
N LEU A 23 -13.53 5.83 25.97
CA LEU A 23 -12.33 6.13 25.20
C LEU A 23 -11.05 6.21 26.08
N SER A 24 -11.02 5.53 27.22
CA SER A 24 -9.85 5.46 28.11
C SER A 24 -8.81 4.39 27.71
N GLY A 25 -9.03 3.69 26.60
CA GLY A 25 -8.11 2.70 26.04
C GLY A 25 -6.76 3.31 25.65
N LYS A 26 -5.72 2.47 25.70
CA LYS A 26 -4.33 2.84 25.37
C LYS A 26 -3.77 1.93 24.28
N THR A 27 -4.61 1.48 23.35
CA THR A 27 -4.17 0.55 22.31
C THR A 27 -3.18 1.26 21.40
N GLU A 28 -1.96 0.72 21.33
CA GLU A 28 -0.94 1.23 20.43
C GLU A 28 -1.13 0.67 19.02
N THR A 29 -0.79 1.49 18.04
CA THR A 29 -0.86 1.14 16.62
C THR A 29 0.11 -0.01 16.31
N ALA A 30 -0.41 -1.19 15.98
CA ALA A 30 0.43 -2.35 15.68
C ALA A 30 0.97 -2.35 14.23
N PHE A 31 0.25 -1.71 13.31
CA PHE A 31 0.57 -1.66 11.88
C PHE A 31 0.03 -0.39 11.21
N ALA A 32 0.52 -0.08 10.02
CA ALA A 32 0.00 0.99 9.16
C ALA A 32 0.12 0.61 7.68
N TYR A 33 -0.75 1.18 6.85
CA TYR A 33 -0.59 1.14 5.39
C TYR A 33 0.07 2.42 4.91
N TYR A 34 1.05 2.31 4.02
CA TYR A 34 1.69 3.44 3.36
C TYR A 34 1.40 3.41 1.87
N GLN A 35 1.11 4.58 1.31
CA GLN A 35 1.03 4.77 -0.14
C GLN A 35 2.27 5.54 -0.57
N ILE A 36 3.03 4.95 -1.48
CA ILE A 36 4.28 5.51 -2.00
C ILE A 36 4.11 5.71 -3.50
N LYS A 37 4.52 6.88 -3.99
CA LYS A 37 4.61 7.16 -5.42
C LYS A 37 6.08 7.23 -5.83
N LEU A 38 6.44 6.45 -6.82
CA LEU A 38 7.81 6.34 -7.35
C LEU A 38 7.80 6.79 -8.81
N GLN A 39 8.85 7.48 -9.24
CA GLN A 39 9.13 7.73 -10.65
C GLN A 39 10.50 7.14 -10.95
N THR A 40 10.57 6.29 -11.96
CA THR A 40 11.83 5.67 -12.40
C THR A 40 12.58 6.56 -13.38
N GLN A 41 13.90 6.51 -13.31
CA GLN A 41 14.79 7.09 -14.32
C GLN A 41 15.90 6.08 -14.62
N PRO A 42 16.15 5.72 -15.90
CA PRO A 42 15.44 6.17 -17.11
C PRO A 42 14.04 5.52 -17.24
N GLY A 43 13.18 6.09 -18.10
CA GLY A 43 11.89 5.47 -18.50
C GLY A 43 10.64 6.17 -17.98
N ASP A 44 10.75 7.11 -17.03
CA ASP A 44 9.67 7.96 -16.51
C ASP A 44 8.41 7.19 -16.05
N ALA A 45 8.52 5.88 -15.82
CA ALA A 45 7.44 5.06 -15.30
C ALA A 45 7.09 5.51 -13.88
N ILE A 46 5.82 5.78 -13.66
CA ILE A 46 5.27 6.17 -12.36
C ILE A 46 4.63 4.91 -11.78
N TYR A 47 4.97 4.59 -10.53
CA TYR A 47 4.34 3.52 -9.77
C TYR A 47 3.69 4.07 -8.52
N GLU A 48 2.52 3.55 -8.18
CA GLU A 48 1.88 3.78 -6.88
C GLU A 48 1.79 2.44 -6.13
N VAL A 49 2.45 2.38 -4.98
CA VAL A 49 2.61 1.17 -4.18
C VAL A 49 1.88 1.36 -2.87
N THR A 50 0.99 0.42 -2.54
CA THR A 50 0.43 0.31 -1.18
C THR A 50 1.16 -0.79 -0.43
N LEU A 51 1.85 -0.44 0.67
CA LEU A 51 2.55 -1.42 1.52
C LEU A 51 1.94 -1.45 2.92
N PHE A 52 2.01 -2.63 3.53
CA PHE A 52 1.66 -2.85 4.93
C PHE A 52 2.94 -2.88 5.77
N TYR A 53 3.00 -2.10 6.83
CA TYR A 53 4.12 -2.08 7.75
C TYR A 53 3.68 -2.50 9.14
N HIS A 54 4.33 -3.51 9.70
CA HIS A 54 4.08 -4.00 11.05
C HIS A 54 5.12 -3.45 12.02
N PHE A 55 4.73 -2.49 12.87
CA PHE A 55 5.66 -1.77 13.76
C PHE A 55 6.37 -2.68 14.77
N LYS A 56 5.66 -3.68 15.33
CA LYS A 56 6.24 -4.58 16.34
C LYS A 56 7.29 -5.53 15.77
N MET A 57 7.00 -6.14 14.61
CA MET A 57 7.90 -7.09 13.94
C MET A 57 8.96 -6.38 13.08
N LYS A 58 8.78 -5.08 12.79
CA LYS A 58 9.60 -4.29 11.85
C LYS A 58 9.63 -4.91 10.46
N GLU A 59 8.47 -5.40 10.01
CA GLU A 59 8.31 -6.06 8.71
C GLU A 59 7.51 -5.19 7.76
N VAL A 60 7.93 -5.22 6.49
CA VAL A 60 7.21 -4.63 5.37
C VAL A 60 6.65 -5.76 4.52
N HIS A 61 5.34 -5.75 4.31
CA HIS A 61 4.64 -6.69 3.43
C HIS A 61 4.16 -5.92 2.20
N ILE A 62 4.57 -6.38 1.03
CA ILE A 62 4.23 -5.79 -0.27
C ILE A 62 3.48 -6.84 -1.08
N ASP A 63 2.27 -6.48 -1.49
CA ASP A 63 1.52 -7.24 -2.48
C ASP A 63 1.80 -6.64 -3.86
N LEU A 64 2.41 -7.41 -4.75
CA LEU A 64 2.72 -6.95 -6.11
C LEU A 64 1.45 -6.67 -6.94
N THR A 65 0.29 -7.21 -6.54
CA THR A 65 -1.00 -6.87 -7.16
C THR A 65 -1.54 -5.52 -6.69
N ALA A 66 -1.02 -4.98 -5.57
CA ALA A 66 -1.35 -3.66 -5.05
C ALA A 66 -0.39 -2.55 -5.54
N ILE A 67 0.39 -2.86 -6.59
CA ILE A 67 1.23 -1.89 -7.30
C ILE A 67 0.50 -1.50 -8.60
N SER A 68 0.27 -0.20 -8.77
CA SER A 68 -0.27 0.35 -10.01
C SER A 68 0.80 1.11 -10.79
N HIS A 69 0.66 1.15 -12.10
CA HIS A 69 1.50 1.96 -12.99
C HIS A 69 0.57 2.93 -13.75
N PRO A 70 0.30 4.14 -13.22
CA PRO A 70 -0.73 5.04 -13.75
C PRO A 70 -0.42 5.68 -15.12
N ASN A 71 0.83 5.84 -15.53
CA ASN A 71 1.15 6.42 -16.83
C ASN A 71 1.21 5.37 -17.95
N LYS A 72 1.10 5.81 -19.21
CA LYS A 72 1.01 4.93 -20.38
C LYS A 72 2.33 4.16 -20.58
N PHE A 73 2.24 2.82 -20.67
CA PHE A 73 3.38 1.93 -20.99
C PHE A 73 3.90 2.10 -22.43
N GLY A 74 2.99 2.35 -23.37
CA GLY A 74 3.32 2.40 -24.80
C GLY A 74 3.82 1.05 -25.30
N ASP A 75 4.93 1.08 -26.05
CA ASP A 75 5.57 -0.10 -26.65
C ASP A 75 6.81 -0.56 -25.86
N ALA A 76 7.03 0.02 -24.66
CA ALA A 76 8.19 -0.28 -23.83
C ALA A 76 8.33 -1.77 -23.47
N PRO A 77 7.26 -2.52 -23.12
CA PRO A 77 7.39 -3.94 -22.75
C PRO A 77 7.21 -4.92 -23.93
N HIS A 78 7.29 -4.48 -25.19
CA HIS A 78 6.88 -5.31 -26.35
C HIS A 78 7.52 -6.71 -26.41
N CYS A 79 8.79 -6.84 -26.04
CA CYS A 79 9.53 -8.11 -26.03
C CYS A 79 9.05 -9.12 -24.96
N ILE A 80 8.34 -8.68 -23.91
CA ILE A 80 7.87 -9.56 -22.81
C ILE A 80 6.37 -9.85 -22.85
N ILE A 81 5.57 -9.09 -23.62
CA ILE A 81 4.10 -9.22 -23.65
C ILE A 81 3.66 -10.66 -23.95
N ASP A 82 4.24 -11.28 -24.98
CA ASP A 82 3.89 -12.63 -25.41
C ASP A 82 4.44 -13.74 -24.50
N GLN A 83 5.48 -13.43 -23.72
CA GLN A 83 6.13 -14.39 -22.82
C GLN A 83 5.47 -14.38 -21.44
N ASN A 84 5.24 -13.19 -20.89
CA ASN A 84 4.60 -12.99 -19.60
C ASN A 84 4.03 -11.57 -19.50
N PHE A 85 2.74 -11.46 -19.82
CA PHE A 85 2.00 -10.21 -19.73
C PHE A 85 2.03 -9.55 -18.34
N PHE A 86 2.15 -10.31 -17.25
CA PHE A 86 2.20 -9.74 -15.89
C PHE A 86 3.47 -8.92 -15.63
N LEU A 87 4.54 -9.18 -16.40
CA LEU A 87 5.78 -8.40 -16.32
C LEU A 87 5.75 -7.15 -17.19
N ALA A 88 4.74 -6.98 -18.06
CA ALA A 88 4.65 -5.83 -18.95
C ALA A 88 4.58 -4.50 -18.19
N SER A 89 4.06 -4.51 -16.96
CA SER A 89 4.00 -3.32 -16.11
C SER A 89 5.35 -2.90 -15.55
N TYR A 90 6.38 -3.75 -15.61
CA TYR A 90 7.67 -3.56 -14.93
C TYR A 90 8.87 -3.56 -15.89
N CYS A 91 8.76 -4.25 -17.02
CA CYS A 91 9.87 -4.45 -17.94
C CYS A 91 9.94 -3.38 -19.03
N VAL A 92 11.17 -3.06 -19.44
CA VAL A 92 11.49 -2.19 -20.58
C VAL A 92 12.40 -2.96 -21.52
N CYS A 93 12.05 -2.98 -22.80
CA CYS A 93 12.80 -3.63 -23.87
C CYS A 93 13.76 -2.61 -24.51
N HIS A 94 15.02 -3.00 -24.68
CA HIS A 94 16.12 -2.14 -25.16
C HIS A 94 16.70 -2.61 -26.50
N ASP A 95 15.95 -3.41 -27.25
CA ASP A 95 16.30 -3.99 -28.54
C ASP A 95 16.07 -3.03 -29.73
N ARG A 96 15.98 -1.73 -29.47
CA ARG A 96 15.90 -0.66 -30.46
C ARG A 96 17.00 0.37 -30.27
#